data_AF-A0A1H6V933-F1
#
_entry.id   AF-A0A1H6V933-F1
#
_cell.length_a   1.000
_cell.length_b   1.000
_cell.length_c   1.000
_cell.angle_alpha   90.00
_cell.angle_beta   90.00
_cell.angle_gamma   90.00
#
_symmetry.space_group_name_H-M   'P 1'
#
loop_
_entity.id
_entity.type
_entity.pdbx_description
1 polymer ?
#
loop_
_entity_poly.entity_id
_entity_poly.type
_entity_poly.pdbx_seq_one_letter_code
_entity_poly.pdbx_strand_id
1 'polypeptide(L)'
;MKCPYCQKQIPEDSIYCYHCGKEIIQENNETRQEIKLKQNPKVNAFGKLGLLLFFIGLIVFDFIGGTILSAFQANIKIPFIISSFIYILAVICGIMSMKVDHDDMKKGYEPSGNKNYAYISIFLSLFVALVNLTQVIMK
;
A
#
# COMPACT_ATOMS: atom_id res chain seq x y z
N MET A 1 6.37 42.80 -15.88
CA MET A 1 6.07 42.06 -17.13
C MET A 1 4.94 42.70 -17.96
N LYS A 2 4.73 42.31 -19.24
CA LYS A 2 3.56 42.73 -20.04
C LYS A 2 2.51 41.62 -20.05
N CYS A 3 1.23 41.96 -19.90
CA CYS A 3 0.17 40.95 -20.03
C CYS A 3 0.08 40.41 -21.46
N PRO A 4 0.01 39.08 -21.67
CA PRO A 4 -0.09 38.48 -22.99
C PRO A 4 -1.42 38.80 -23.69
N TYR A 5 -2.48 39.14 -22.94
CA TYR A 5 -3.81 39.39 -23.49
C TYR A 5 -4.06 40.85 -23.89
N CYS A 6 -3.54 41.81 -23.13
CA CYS A 6 -3.82 43.24 -23.34
C CYS A 6 -2.55 44.09 -23.53
N GLN A 7 -1.37 43.49 -23.42
CA GLN A 7 -0.05 44.09 -23.67
C GLN A 7 0.32 45.30 -22.79
N LYS A 8 -0.50 45.61 -21.78
CA LYS A 8 -0.20 46.61 -20.75
C LYS A 8 0.83 46.08 -19.75
N GLN A 9 1.65 46.98 -19.20
CA GLN A 9 2.62 46.66 -18.15
C GLN A 9 1.91 46.34 -16.84
N ILE A 10 2.40 45.32 -16.14
CA ILE A 10 1.87 44.80 -14.89
C ILE A 10 3.05 44.39 -14.00
N PRO A 11 2.93 44.51 -12.67
CA PRO A 11 3.91 43.97 -11.73
C PRO A 11 4.18 42.48 -11.99
N GLU A 12 5.41 42.04 -11.71
CA GLU A 12 5.84 40.65 -11.92
C GLU A 12 5.24 39.66 -10.94
N ASP A 13 4.62 40.13 -9.84
CA ASP A 13 3.99 39.27 -8.82
C ASP A 13 2.45 39.23 -8.94
N SER A 14 1.90 39.77 -10.03
CA SER A 14 0.45 39.85 -10.23
C SER A 14 -0.12 38.57 -10.85
N ILE A 15 -0.98 37.90 -10.09
CA ILE A 15 -1.76 36.70 -10.52
C ILE A 15 -2.82 37.09 -11.56
N TYR A 16 -3.32 38.32 -11.53
CA TYR A 16 -4.34 38.82 -12.45
C TYR A 16 -3.96 40.16 -13.04
N CYS A 17 -4.39 40.41 -14.28
CA CYS A 17 -4.22 41.71 -14.89
C CYS A 17 -5.28 42.72 -14.42
N TYR A 18 -4.85 43.74 -13.66
CA TYR A 18 -5.72 44.85 -13.22
C TYR A 18 -6.33 45.69 -14.37
N HIS A 19 -5.91 45.48 -15.62
CA HIS A 19 -6.44 46.20 -16.78
C HIS A 19 -7.43 45.42 -17.63
N CYS A 20 -7.34 44.09 -17.68
CA CYS A 20 -8.25 43.26 -18.51
C CYS A 20 -8.96 42.16 -17.71
N GLY A 21 -8.65 42.00 -16.43
CA GLY A 21 -9.27 41.02 -15.54
C GLY A 21 -8.88 39.56 -15.79
N LYS A 22 -7.99 39.28 -16.76
CA LYS A 22 -7.54 37.92 -17.05
C LYS A 22 -6.42 37.48 -16.12
N GLU A 23 -6.46 36.23 -15.70
CA GLU A 23 -5.41 35.57 -14.94
C GLU A 23 -4.13 35.45 -15.77
N ILE A 24 -3.00 35.74 -15.14
CA ILE A 24 -1.67 35.63 -15.71
C ILE A 24 -1.03 34.41 -15.06
N ILE A 25 -0.99 33.31 -15.80
CA ILE A 25 -0.33 32.08 -15.36
C ILE A 25 1.15 32.40 -15.27
N GLN A 26 1.63 32.70 -14.07
CA GLN A 26 3.04 32.72 -13.78
C GLN A 26 3.49 31.27 -13.75
N GLU A 27 4.22 30.85 -14.78
CA GLU A 27 5.11 29.70 -14.66
C GLU A 27 6.17 30.08 -13.63
N ASN A 28 5.80 30.00 -12.35
CA ASN A 28 6.76 29.89 -11.27
C ASN A 28 7.54 28.63 -11.57
N ASN A 29 8.67 28.82 -12.24
CA ASN A 29 9.83 27.96 -12.18
C ASN A 29 10.39 28.00 -10.74
N GLU A 30 9.53 27.78 -9.74
CA GLU A 30 9.95 27.06 -8.56
C GLU A 30 10.51 25.77 -9.11
N THR A 31 11.83 25.75 -9.19
CA THR A 31 12.59 24.57 -9.49
C THR A 31 12.16 23.60 -8.42
N ARG A 32 11.18 22.74 -8.74
CA ARG A 32 10.86 21.54 -8.02
C ARG A 32 12.14 20.74 -8.13
N GLN A 33 13.11 21.04 -7.27
CA GLN A 33 14.26 20.21 -7.05
C GLN A 33 13.62 18.89 -6.69
N GLU A 34 13.55 17.97 -7.64
CA GLU A 34 13.22 16.59 -7.35
C GLU A 34 14.20 16.21 -6.25
N ILE A 35 13.69 16.07 -5.03
CA ILE A 35 14.47 15.58 -3.91
C ILE A 35 14.83 14.16 -4.35
N LYS A 36 15.99 14.02 -5.00
CA LYS A 36 16.51 12.72 -5.42
C LYS A 36 16.78 11.97 -4.14
N LEU A 37 15.84 11.09 -3.81
CA LEU A 37 15.89 10.21 -2.65
C LEU A 37 17.19 9.40 -2.75
N LYS A 38 17.87 9.22 -1.62
CA LYS A 38 19.08 8.40 -1.56
C LYS A 38 18.69 6.94 -1.74
N GLN A 39 19.55 6.18 -2.43
CA GLN A 39 19.35 4.74 -2.53
C GLN A 39 19.34 4.10 -1.13
N ASN A 40 18.36 3.25 -0.86
CA ASN A 40 18.21 2.61 0.43
C ASN A 40 19.15 1.39 0.54
N PRO A 41 20.09 1.35 1.51
CA PRO A 41 20.95 0.19 1.72
C PRO A 41 20.20 -1.00 2.33
N LYS A 42 19.00 -0.78 2.89
CA LYS A 42 18.20 -1.81 3.54
C LYS A 42 17.14 -2.33 2.57
N VAL A 43 16.99 -3.65 2.53
CA VAL A 43 15.94 -4.32 1.77
C VAL A 43 14.73 -4.57 2.66
N ASN A 44 13.56 -4.07 2.24
CA ASN A 44 12.30 -4.33 2.92
C ASN A 44 11.66 -5.63 2.40
N ALA A 45 11.78 -6.70 3.19
CA ALA A 45 11.25 -8.01 2.85
C ALA A 45 9.85 -8.30 3.44
N PHE A 46 9.27 -7.38 4.22
CA PHE A 46 8.02 -7.63 4.95
C PHE A 46 6.84 -7.92 4.02
N GLY A 47 6.72 -7.23 2.89
CA GLY A 47 5.66 -7.50 1.89
C GLY A 47 5.78 -8.90 1.27
N LYS A 48 7.00 -9.39 1.02
CA LYS A 48 7.24 -10.76 0.54
C LYS A 48 6.89 -11.79 1.61
N LEU A 49 7.28 -11.53 2.86
CA LEU A 49 6.95 -12.39 4.00
C LEU A 49 5.44 -12.49 4.20
N GLY A 50 4.73 -11.36 4.16
CA GLY A 50 3.27 -11.33 4.26
C GLY A 50 2.59 -12.15 3.15
N LEU A 51 3.04 -11.98 1.90
CA LEU A 51 2.54 -12.76 0.77
C LEU A 51 2.81 -14.26 0.93
N LEU A 52 3.98 -14.64 1.43
CA LEU A 52 4.33 -16.03 1.71
C LEU A 52 3.44 -16.62 2.80
N LEU A 53 3.22 -15.89 3.90
CA LEU A 53 2.31 -16.30 4.97
C LEU A 53 0.87 -16.50 4.46
N PHE A 54 0.39 -15.60 3.59
CA PHE A 54 -0.91 -15.73 2.96
C PHE A 54 -1.03 -17.04 2.18
N PHE A 55 -0.07 -17.39 1.33
CA PHE A 55 -0.11 -18.64 0.57
C PHE A 55 -0.02 -19.88 1.46
N ILE A 56 0.76 -19.83 2.54
CA ILE A 56 0.81 -20.92 3.53
C ILE A 56 -0.56 -21.10 4.18
N GLY A 57 -1.20 -20.01 4.64
CA GLY A 57 -2.55 -20.06 5.21
C GLY A 57 -3.55 -20.69 4.24
N LEU A 58 -3.55 -20.23 2.98
CA LEU A 58 -4.51 -20.66 1.97
C LEU A 58 -4.28 -22.11 1.55
N ILE A 59 -3.08 -22.46 1.12
CA ILE A 59 -2.83 -23.78 0.51
C ILE A 59 -2.71 -24.85 1.60
N VAL A 60 -1.91 -24.60 2.65
CA VAL A 60 -1.59 -25.63 3.64
C VAL A 60 -2.76 -25.84 4.59
N PHE A 61 -3.33 -24.77 5.14
CA PHE A 61 -4.36 -24.90 6.17
C PHE A 61 -5.76 -24.98 5.59
N ASP A 62 -6.15 -24.10 4.67
CA ASP A 62 -7.53 -24.09 4.15
C ASP A 62 -7.78 -25.25 3.17
N PHE A 63 -6.92 -25.45 2.16
CA PHE A 63 -7.09 -26.53 1.18
C PHE A 63 -6.66 -27.89 1.74
N ILE A 64 -5.39 -28.04 2.12
CA ILE A 64 -4.85 -29.34 2.54
C ILE A 64 -5.38 -29.72 3.93
N GLY A 65 -5.28 -28.82 4.90
CA GLY A 65 -5.74 -29.05 6.27
C GLY A 65 -7.24 -29.35 6.36
N GLY A 66 -8.08 -28.58 5.68
CA GLY A 66 -9.52 -28.83 5.61
C GLY A 66 -9.88 -30.19 4.99
N THR A 67 -9.18 -30.59 3.94
CA THR A 67 -9.41 -31.88 3.25
C THR A 67 -8.92 -33.08 4.07
N ILE A 68 -7.73 -32.99 4.65
CA ILE A 68 -7.16 -34.09 5.45
C ILE A 68 -7.98 -34.29 6.72
N LEU A 69 -8.25 -33.24 7.49
CA LEU A 69 -8.92 -33.37 8.79
C LEU A 69 -10.39 -33.81 8.67
N SER A 70 -11.05 -33.46 7.56
CA SER A 70 -12.40 -34.00 7.27
C SER A 70 -12.39 -35.51 6.97
N ALA A 71 -11.32 -36.04 6.37
CA ALA A 71 -11.17 -37.47 6.14
C ALA A 71 -10.94 -38.27 7.45
N PHE A 72 -10.36 -37.65 8.48
CA PHE A 72 -10.04 -38.29 9.75
C PHE A 72 -11.09 -38.09 10.87
N GLN A 73 -12.31 -37.61 10.56
CA GLN A 73 -13.34 -37.22 11.55
C GLN A 73 -12.83 -36.25 12.64
N ALA A 74 -11.76 -35.51 12.34
CA ALA A 74 -11.22 -34.51 13.23
C ALA A 74 -12.02 -33.20 13.10
N ASN A 75 -11.86 -32.32 14.09
CA ASN A 75 -12.64 -31.09 14.14
C ASN A 75 -12.19 -30.10 13.05
N ILE A 76 -12.98 -29.98 11.99
CA ILE A 76 -12.68 -29.15 10.81
C ILE A 76 -12.50 -27.66 11.13
N LYS A 77 -12.93 -27.19 12.31
CA LYS A 77 -12.79 -25.79 12.73
C LYS A 77 -11.34 -25.41 13.05
N ILE A 78 -10.52 -26.36 13.50
CA ILE A 78 -9.12 -26.12 13.90
C ILE A 78 -8.27 -25.53 12.77
N PRO A 79 -8.20 -26.11 11.56
CA PRO A 79 -7.37 -25.56 10.48
C PRO A 79 -7.79 -24.15 10.08
N PHE A 80 -9.09 -23.85 10.04
CA PHE A 80 -9.60 -22.52 9.70
C PHE A 80 -9.30 -21.46 10.78
N ILE A 81 -9.27 -21.85 12.05
CA ILE A 81 -8.84 -20.96 13.14
C ILE A 81 -7.34 -20.64 13.00
N ILE A 82 -6.51 -21.66 12.75
CA ILE A 82 -5.06 -21.47 12.56
C ILE A 82 -4.79 -20.59 11.34
N SER A 83 -5.44 -20.85 10.21
CA SER A 83 -5.29 -20.04 9.00
C SER A 83 -5.73 -18.60 9.22
N SER A 84 -6.80 -18.37 9.99
CA SER A 84 -7.24 -17.02 10.38
C SER A 84 -6.16 -16.24 11.14
N PHE A 85 -5.45 -16.87 12.08
CA PHE A 85 -4.31 -16.24 12.75
C PHE A 85 -3.16 -15.93 11.78
N ILE A 86 -2.87 -16.83 10.85
CA ILE A 86 -1.84 -16.62 9.81
C ILE A 86 -2.19 -15.44 8.91
N TYR A 87 -3.46 -15.29 8.51
CA TYR A 87 -3.93 -14.16 7.73
C TYR A 87 -3.80 -12.84 8.49
N ILE A 88 -4.09 -12.81 9.79
CA ILE A 88 -3.86 -11.62 10.62
C ILE A 88 -2.36 -11.26 10.62
N LEU A 89 -1.46 -12.23 10.78
CA LEU A 89 -0.02 -12.00 10.71
C LEU A 89 0.42 -11.50 9.33
N ALA A 90 -0.16 -12.03 8.24
CA ALA A 90 0.09 -11.57 6.88
C ALA A 90 -0.35 -10.11 6.67
N VAL A 91 -1.50 -9.71 7.21
CA VAL A 91 -1.96 -8.31 7.21
C VAL A 91 -0.98 -7.41 7.97
N ILE A 92 -0.57 -7.82 9.17
CA ILE A 92 0.40 -7.07 9.98
C ILE A 92 1.72 -6.90 9.23
N CYS A 93 2.23 -7.95 8.58
CA CYS A 93 3.43 -7.88 7.75
C CYS A 93 3.27 -6.91 6.57
N GLY A 94 2.12 -6.93 5.89
CA GLY A 94 1.82 -5.98 4.82
C GLY A 94 1.81 -4.52 5.31
N ILE A 95 1.18 -4.26 6.45
CA ILE A 95 1.15 -2.92 7.07
C ILE A 95 2.56 -2.47 7.48
N MET A 96 3.33 -3.36 8.13
CA MET A 96 4.72 -3.06 8.49
C MET A 96 5.57 -2.77 7.25
N SER A 97 5.38 -3.49 6.15
CA SER A 97 6.07 -3.21 4.88
C SER A 97 5.85 -1.76 4.44
N MET A 98 4.61 -1.28 4.45
CA MET A 98 4.30 0.10 4.06
C MET A 98 4.83 1.12 5.07
N LYS A 99 4.76 0.81 6.37
CA LYS A 99 5.25 1.69 7.43
C LYS A 99 6.77 1.90 7.34
N VAL A 100 7.52 0.83 7.10
CA VAL A 100 8.98 0.89 6.90
C VAL A 100 9.31 1.75 5.69
N ASP A 101 8.67 1.54 4.54
CA ASP A 101 8.91 2.35 3.34
C ASP A 101 8.56 3.82 3.57
N HIS A 102 7.49 4.11 4.31
CA HIS A 102 7.09 5.48 4.65
C HIS A 102 8.10 6.16 5.59
N ASP A 103 8.63 5.43 6.57
CA ASP A 103 9.65 5.94 7.49
C ASP A 103 11.00 6.15 6.78
N ASP A 104 11.34 5.32 5.79
CA ASP A 104 12.53 5.49 4.95
C ASP A 104 12.39 6.71 4.02
N MET A 105 11.22 6.94 3.43
CA MET A 105 10.94 8.15 2.66
C MET A 105 11.08 9.43 3.49
N LYS A 106 10.60 9.44 4.74
CA LYS A 106 10.77 10.58 5.66
C LYS A 106 12.23 10.89 5.96
N LYS A 107 13.10 9.88 5.91
CA LYS A 107 14.55 10.02 6.09
C LYS A 107 15.28 10.35 4.78
N GLY A 108 14.54 10.50 3.68
CA GLY A 108 15.09 10.82 2.36
C GLY A 108 15.62 9.62 1.58
N TYR A 109 15.18 8.40 1.90
CA TYR A 109 15.54 7.17 1.17
C TYR A 109 14.43 6.70 0.24
N GLU A 110 14.81 6.08 -0.88
CA GLU A 110 13.86 5.44 -1.80
C GLU A 110 13.19 4.22 -1.15
N PRO A 111 11.88 3.98 -1.41
CA PRO A 111 11.21 2.79 -0.92
C PRO A 111 11.80 1.55 -1.60
N SER A 112 12.28 0.58 -0.81
CA SER A 112 12.84 -0.67 -1.32
C SER A 112 11.82 -1.82 -1.33
N GLY A 113 10.69 -1.66 -0.63
CA GLY A 113 9.62 -2.64 -0.56
C GLY A 113 8.78 -2.73 -1.85
N ASN A 114 8.19 -3.90 -2.07
CA ASN A 114 7.23 -4.09 -3.17
C ASN A 114 5.80 -3.79 -2.68
N LYS A 115 5.26 -2.64 -3.11
CA LYS A 115 3.91 -2.18 -2.75
C LYS A 115 2.82 -3.16 -3.19
N ASN A 116 2.96 -3.81 -4.34
CA ASN A 116 1.96 -4.75 -4.83
C ASN A 116 1.84 -5.96 -3.90
N TYR A 117 2.96 -6.48 -3.42
CA TYR A 117 2.95 -7.59 -2.46
C TYR A 117 2.30 -7.19 -1.13
N ALA A 118 2.58 -5.99 -0.63
CA ALA A 118 1.93 -5.47 0.57
C ALA A 118 0.41 -5.35 0.40
N TYR A 119 -0.06 -4.78 -0.72
CA TYR A 119 -1.49 -4.66 -0.99
C TYR A 119 -2.18 -6.01 -1.13
N ILE A 120 -1.60 -6.93 -1.91
CA ILE A 120 -2.15 -8.29 -2.06
C ILE A 120 -2.22 -8.97 -0.69
N SER A 121 -1.13 -8.92 0.08
CA SER A 121 -1.08 -9.51 1.43
C SER A 121 -2.13 -8.94 2.37
N ILE A 122 -2.46 -7.66 2.29
CA ILE A 122 -3.46 -7.03 3.16
C ILE A 122 -4.88 -7.38 2.70
N PHE A 123 -5.23 -7.04 1.46
CA PHE A 123 -6.60 -7.12 1.00
C PHE A 123 -7.07 -8.57 0.86
N LEU A 124 -6.21 -9.45 0.33
CA LEU A 124 -6.57 -10.84 0.10
C LEU A 124 -6.65 -11.61 1.42
N SER A 125 -5.72 -11.38 2.35
CA SER A 125 -5.80 -11.98 3.70
C SER A 125 -7.03 -11.51 4.47
N LEU A 126 -7.39 -10.22 4.39
CA LEU A 126 -8.60 -9.71 5.03
C LEU A 126 -9.86 -10.36 4.45
N PHE A 127 -9.94 -10.46 3.12
CA PHE A 127 -11.06 -11.11 2.44
C PHE A 127 -11.18 -12.57 2.82
N VAL A 128 -10.10 -13.35 2.75
CA VAL A 128 -10.14 -14.79 3.06
C VAL A 128 -10.40 -15.02 4.55
N ALA A 129 -9.85 -14.20 5.45
CA ALA A 129 -10.17 -14.29 6.89
C ALA A 129 -11.67 -14.08 7.15
N LEU A 130 -12.32 -13.14 6.46
CA LEU A 130 -13.77 -12.95 6.55
C LEU A 130 -14.53 -14.17 6.02
N VAL A 131 -14.10 -14.73 4.89
CA VAL A 131 -14.69 -15.97 4.35
C VAL A 131 -14.55 -17.13 5.35
N ASN A 132 -13.37 -17.33 5.95
CA ASN A 132 -13.16 -18.38 6.94
C ASN A 132 -14.02 -18.17 8.19
N LEU A 133 -14.20 -16.92 8.63
CA LEU A 133 -15.12 -16.60 9.73
C LEU A 133 -16.55 -17.05 9.41
N THR A 134 -17.03 -16.84 8.18
CA THR A 134 -18.35 -17.33 7.78
C THR A 134 -18.44 -18.85 7.81
N GLN A 135 -17.38 -19.57 7.43
CA GLN A 135 -17.35 -21.03 7.49
C GLN A 135 -17.35 -21.55 8.93
N VAL A 136 -16.68 -20.86 9.86
CA VAL A 136 -16.66 -21.25 11.28
C VAL A 136 -18.01 -20.99 11.98
N ILE A 137 -18.71 -19.92 11.59
CA ILE A 137 -20.00 -19.52 12.18
C ILE A 137 -21.17 -20.31 11.58
N MET A 138 -21.21 -20.49 10.25
CA MET A 138 -22.33 -21.12 9.55
C MET A 138 -22.25 -22.66 9.49
N LYS A 139 -21.13 -23.27 9.89
CA LYS A 139 -20.90 -24.73 9.85
C LYS A 139 -20.55 -25.26 11.24
#